data_AF-A0A1Y1JTF2-F1
#
_entry.id   AF-A0A1Y1JTF2-F1
#
_cell.length_a   1.000
_cell.length_b   1.000
_cell.length_c   1.000
_cell.angle_alpha   90.00
_cell.angle_beta   90.00
_cell.angle_gamma   90.00
#
_symmetry.space_group_name_H-M   'P 1'
#
loop_
_entity.id
_entity.type
_entity.pdbx_description
1 polymer ?
#
loop_
_entity_poly.entity_id
_entity_poly.type
_entity_poly.pdbx_seq_one_letter_code
_entity_poly.pdbx_strand_id
1 'polypeptide(L)'
;MSDWEQMFMRALARPPSYRSLQDLQVIYYGLSGLEALQTLRDSALRTLCKVVRYEKHQANDVLYYTGELSTCWYILLSGSVFIDGSMYLPRSSFGKRTGG
;
A
#
# COMPACT_ATOMS: atom_id res chain seq x y z
N MET A 1 7.68 16.18 -6.65
CA MET A 1 7.55 15.25 -5.52
C MET A 1 8.04 15.99 -4.29
N SER A 2 7.17 16.17 -3.30
CA SER A 2 7.51 16.88 -2.05
C SER A 2 8.55 16.09 -1.25
N ASP A 3 9.25 16.77 -0.33
CA ASP A 3 10.19 16.11 0.59
C ASP A 3 9.49 15.04 1.45
N TRP A 4 8.23 15.28 1.81
CA TRP A 4 7.39 14.33 2.55
C TRP A 4 7.15 13.03 1.77
N GLU A 5 6.77 13.11 0.50
CA GLU A 5 6.56 11.94 -0.35
C GLU A 5 7.83 11.10 -0.47
N GLN A 6 8.99 11.74 -0.61
CA GLN A 6 10.27 11.05 -0.66
C GLN A 6 10.58 10.31 0.66
N MET A 7 10.32 10.94 1.81
CA MET A 7 10.48 10.30 3.12
C MET A 7 9.56 9.09 3.28
N PHE A 8 8.29 9.24 2.91
CA PHE A 8 7.30 8.16 2.98
C PHE A 8 7.70 6.97 2.10
N MET A 9 8.10 7.24 0.86
CA MET A 9 8.54 6.20 -0.08
C MET A 9 9.82 5.51 0.40
N ARG A 10 10.78 6.23 0.97
CA ARG A 10 12.02 5.65 1.54
C ARG A 10 11.72 4.74 2.74
N ALA A 11 10.82 5.15 3.64
CA ALA A 11 10.40 4.34 4.79
C ALA A 11 9.69 3.06 4.33
N LEU A 12 8.81 3.17 3.33
CA LEU A 12 8.08 2.05 2.74
C LEU A 12 8.99 1.06 2.00
N ALA A 13 9.99 1.55 1.28
CA ALA A 13 10.96 0.74 0.54
C ALA A 13 11.87 -0.11 1.45
N ARG A 14 12.02 0.27 2.72
CA ARG A 14 12.73 -0.53 3.71
C ARG A 14 11.94 -1.80 4.04
N PRO A 15 12.55 -2.99 4.01
CA PRO A 15 11.82 -4.22 4.31
C PRO A 15 11.25 -4.19 5.73
N PRO A 16 10.06 -4.79 5.97
CA PRO A 16 9.35 -4.68 7.24
C PRO A 16 10.18 -4.99 8.49
N SER A 17 11.03 -6.04 8.41
CA SER A 17 11.90 -6.48 9.51
C SER A 17 13.03 -5.51 9.86
N TYR A 18 13.36 -4.57 8.98
CA TYR A 18 14.48 -3.63 9.14
C TYR A 18 14.04 -2.20 9.43
N ARG A 19 12.73 -1.93 9.54
CA ARG A 19 12.19 -0.59 9.80
C ARG A 19 12.51 -0.10 11.20
N SER A 20 13.01 1.13 11.29
CA SER A 20 13.19 1.84 12.54
C SER A 20 11.85 2.36 13.10
N LEU A 21 11.85 2.84 14.35
CA LEU A 21 10.69 3.50 14.93
C LEU A 21 10.27 4.75 14.13
N GLN A 22 11.24 5.49 13.58
CA GLN A 22 10.99 6.65 12.74
C GLN A 22 10.32 6.24 11.42
N ASP A 23 10.79 5.17 10.78
CA ASP A 23 10.16 4.64 9.56
C ASP A 23 8.70 4.25 9.83
N LEU A 24 8.44 3.56 10.94
CA LEU A 24 7.09 3.15 11.33
C LEU A 24 6.17 4.35 11.60
N GLN A 25 6.68 5.43 12.20
CA GLN A 25 5.92 6.67 12.39
C GLN A 25 5.59 7.35 11.06
N VAL A 26 6.57 7.49 10.16
CA VAL A 26 6.35 8.06 8.83
C VAL A 26 5.32 7.25 8.05
N ILE A 27 5.42 5.92 8.08
CA ILE A 27 4.46 5.02 7.43
C ILE A 27 3.07 5.19 8.05
N TYR A 28 2.96 5.24 9.38
CA TYR A 28 1.69 5.42 10.08
C TYR A 28 0.98 6.70 9.64
N TYR A 29 1.68 7.84 9.63
CA TYR A 29 1.09 9.09 9.18
C TYR A 29 0.68 9.05 7.71
N GLY A 30 1.53 8.49 6.84
CA GLY A 30 1.20 8.33 5.43
C GLY A 30 -0.04 7.46 5.21
N LEU A 31 -0.12 6.29 5.86
CA LEU A 31 -1.26 5.37 5.75
C LEU A 31 -2.54 5.94 6.36
N SER A 32 -2.45 6.71 7.45
CA SER A 32 -3.62 7.36 8.07
C SER A 32 -4.29 8.39 7.15
N GLY A 33 -3.53 8.98 6.22
CA GLY A 33 -4.05 9.91 5.21
C GLY A 33 -4.74 9.24 4.01
N LEU A 34 -4.70 7.91 3.91
CA LEU A 34 -5.29 7.16 2.81
C LEU A 34 -6.75 6.81 3.14
N GLU A 35 -7.67 7.26 2.29
CA GLU A 35 -9.12 7.04 2.46
C GLU A 35 -9.48 5.56 2.60
N ALA A 36 -8.79 4.69 1.84
CA ALA A 36 -8.95 3.24 1.91
C ALA A 36 -8.69 2.64 3.31
N LEU A 37 -8.02 3.38 4.22
CA LEU A 37 -7.64 2.93 5.56
C LEU A 37 -8.26 3.73 6.70
N GLN A 38 -9.02 4.79 6.40
CA GLN A 38 -9.60 5.66 7.45
C GLN A 38 -10.57 4.92 8.38
N THR A 39 -11.18 3.82 7.94
CA THR A 39 -12.10 3.01 8.75
C THR A 39 -11.38 2.05 9.71
N LEU A 40 -10.06 1.89 9.60
CA LEU A 40 -9.29 1.02 10.48
C LEU A 40 -9.09 1.66 11.85
N ARG A 41 -9.18 0.85 12.90
CA ARG A 41 -8.78 1.26 14.26
C ARG A 41 -7.27 1.54 14.29
N ASP A 42 -6.84 2.47 15.14
CA ASP A 42 -5.43 2.84 15.31
C ASP A 42 -4.52 1.62 15.55
N SER A 43 -4.93 0.68 16.40
CA SER A 43 -4.16 -0.54 16.68
C SER A 43 -3.97 -1.44 15.45
N ALA A 44 -4.99 -1.53 14.59
CA ALA A 44 -4.93 -2.26 13.33
C ALA A 44 -4.01 -1.55 12.33
N LEU A 45 -4.11 -0.21 12.24
CA LEU A 45 -3.23 0.59 11.39
C LEU A 45 -1.76 0.47 11.82
N ARG A 46 -1.47 0.50 13.12
CA ARG A 46 -0.11 0.27 13.66
C ARG A 46 0.41 -1.12 13.35
N THR A 47 -0.45 -2.13 13.41
CA THR A 47 -0.09 -3.50 13.00
C THR A 47 0.24 -3.54 11.51
N LEU A 48 -0.58 -2.88 10.68
CA LEU A 48 -0.37 -2.80 9.24
C LEU A 48 0.97 -2.12 8.88
N CYS A 49 1.36 -1.07 9.59
CA CYS A 49 2.65 -0.39 9.38
C CYS A 49 3.85 -1.34 9.50
N LYS A 50 3.74 -2.38 10.33
CA LYS A 50 4.79 -3.39 10.54
C LYS A 50 4.85 -4.45 9.46
N VAL A 51 3.85 -4.57 8.58
CA VAL A 51 3.77 -5.66 7.60
C VAL A 51 3.57 -5.20 6.16
N VAL A 52 3.09 -3.96 5.94
CA VAL A 52 2.90 -3.39 4.60
C VAL A 52 4.19 -3.46 3.80
N ARG A 53 4.10 -3.81 2.52
CA ARG A 53 5.24 -3.90 1.61
C ARG A 53 5.09 -2.91 0.48
N TYR A 54 6.21 -2.33 0.05
CA TYR A 54 6.26 -1.50 -1.13
C TYR A 54 6.76 -2.31 -2.30
N GLU A 55 6.05 -2.19 -3.42
CA GLU A 55 6.37 -2.85 -4.67
C GLU A 55 6.35 -1.81 -5.78
N LYS A 56 7.30 -1.93 -6.71
CA LYS A 56 7.37 -1.10 -7.90
C LYS A 56 7.31 -2.01 -9.11
N HIS A 57 6.33 -1.74 -9.97
CA HIS A 57 6.04 -2.51 -11.17
C HIS A 57 6.23 -1.61 -12.39
N GLN A 58 6.69 -2.19 -13.49
CA GLN A 58 6.79 -1.54 -14.79
C GLN A 58 5.46 -1.59 -15.54
N ALA A 59 5.36 -0.82 -16.62
CA ALA A 59 4.21 -0.93 -17.52
C ALA A 59 4.12 -2.36 -18.07
N ASN A 60 2.90 -2.91 -18.08
CA ASN A 60 2.56 -4.27 -18.50
C ASN A 60 2.95 -5.41 -17.54
N ASP A 61 3.49 -5.12 -16.36
CA ASP A 61 3.64 -6.14 -15.32
C ASP A 61 2.25 -6.60 -14.84
N VAL A 62 2.06 -7.91 -14.75
CA VAL A 62 0.83 -8.49 -14.21
C VAL A 62 0.94 -8.61 -12.69
N LEU A 63 0.02 -7.98 -11.97
CA LEU A 63 0.02 -7.98 -10.50
C LEU A 63 -0.55 -9.28 -9.91
N TYR A 64 -1.63 -9.81 -10.49
CA TYR A 64 -2.27 -11.08 -10.10
C TYR A 64 -3.22 -11.55 -11.20
N TYR A 65 -3.56 -12.85 -11.18
CA TYR A 65 -4.54 -13.44 -12.09
C TYR A 65 -5.85 -13.80 -11.37
N THR A 66 -6.95 -13.75 -12.11
CA THR A 66 -8.26 -14.21 -11.62
C THR A 66 -8.21 -15.70 -11.29
N GLY A 67 -8.62 -16.07 -10.08
CA GLY A 67 -8.63 -17.45 -9.60
C GLY A 67 -7.42 -17.85 -8.77
N GLU A 68 -6.39 -17.01 -8.69
CA GLU A 68 -5.26 -17.23 -7.78
C GLU A 68 -5.64 -16.93 -6.33
N LEU A 69 -4.97 -17.62 -5.40
CA LEU A 69 -5.08 -17.34 -3.97
C LEU A 69 -4.58 -15.93 -3.70
N SER A 70 -5.52 -15.01 -3.41
CA SER A 70 -5.19 -13.63 -3.04
C SER A 70 -4.52 -13.61 -1.67
N THR A 71 -3.21 -13.40 -1.64
CA THR A 71 -2.45 -13.27 -0.38
C THR A 71 -2.35 -11.84 0.11
N CYS A 72 -2.67 -10.86 -0.73
CA CYS A 72 -2.51 -9.43 -0.46
C CYS A 72 -3.60 -8.59 -1.12
N TRP A 73 -3.67 -7.33 -0.68
CA TRP A 73 -4.46 -6.25 -1.29
C TRP A 73 -3.53 -5.05 -1.47
N TYR A 74 -3.88 -4.15 -2.38
CA TYR A 74 -3.00 -3.08 -2.84
C TYR A 74 -3.64 -1.71 -2.61
N ILE A 75 -2.79 -0.70 -2.41
CA ILE A 75 -3.14 0.72 -2.54
C ILE A 75 -2.23 1.31 -3.59
N LEU A 76 -2.80 1.95 -4.61
CA LEU A 76 -2.02 2.56 -5.67
C LEU A 76 -1.45 3.90 -5.22
N LEU A 77 -0.13 4.03 -5.14
CA LEU A 77 0.52 5.29 -4.76
C LEU A 77 0.78 6.20 -5.97
N SER A 78 1.06 5.63 -7.14
CA SER A 78 1.37 6.35 -8.37
C SER A 78 1.10 5.48 -9.59
N GLY A 79 0.93 6.11 -10.77
CA GLY A 79 0.61 5.43 -12.02
C GLY A 79 -0.88 5.08 -12.15
N SER A 80 -1.17 4.08 -12.99
CA SER A 80 -2.51 3.54 -13.19
C SER A 80 -2.44 2.01 -13.31
N VAL A 81 -3.52 1.34 -12.92
CA VAL A 81 -3.64 -0.12 -13.04
C VAL A 81 -4.96 -0.43 -13.73
N PHE A 82 -4.94 -1.35 -14.70
CA PHE A 82 -6.13 -1.78 -15.43
C PHE A 82 -6.55 -3.17 -14.95
N ILE A 83 -7.78 -3.30 -14.48
CA ILE A 83 -8.35 -4.55 -13.93
C ILE A 83 -9.76 -4.68 -14.46
N ASP A 84 -10.07 -5.82 -15.10
CA ASP A 84 -11.42 -6.18 -15.57
C ASP A 84 -12.19 -5.05 -16.29
N GLY A 85 -11.53 -4.37 -17.24
CA GLY A 85 -12.17 -3.30 -18.01
C GLY A 85 -12.15 -1.92 -17.34
N SER A 86 -11.66 -1.82 -16.10
CA SER A 86 -11.66 -0.60 -15.30
C SER A 86 -10.25 -0.11 -15.00
N MET A 87 -10.05 1.21 -15.04
CA MET A 87 -8.78 1.84 -14.68
C MET A 87 -8.82 2.38 -13.25
N TYR A 88 -7.85 1.99 -12.45
CA TYR A 88 -7.64 2.44 -11.08
C TYR A 88 -6.53 3.49 -11.06
N LEU A 89 -6.78 4.59 -10.34
CA LEU A 89 -5.89 5.74 -10.22
C LEU A 89 -5.27 5.83 -8.82
N PRO A 90 -4.24 6.66 -8.61
CA PRO A 90 -3.61 6.80 -7.30
C PRO A 90 -4.64 7.08 -6.19
N ARG A 91 -4.37 6.56 -4.99
CA ARG A 91 -5.24 6.50 -3.80
C ARG A 91 -6.37 5.47 -3.87
N SER A 92 -6.62 4.83 -5.00
CA SER A 92 -7.53 3.68 -5.08
C SER A 92 -6.90 2.45 -4.40
N SER A 93 -7.74 1.59 -3.84
CA SER A 93 -7.36 0.25 -3.39
C SER A 93 -8.00 -0.83 -4.26
N PHE A 94 -7.29 -1.95 -4.43
CA PHE A 94 -7.75 -3.08 -5.24
C PHE A 94 -7.15 -4.40 -4.72
N GLY A 95 -7.64 -5.52 -5.24
CA GLY A 95 -7.41 -6.84 -4.66
C GLY A 95 -8.43 -7.14 -3.55
N LYS A 96 -8.75 -8.42 -3.35
CA LYS A 96 -9.81 -8.82 -2.44
C LYS A 96 -9.30 -8.81 -0.99
N ARG A 97 -9.86 -7.96 -0.13
CA ARG A 97 -9.73 -8.12 1.34
C ARG A 97 -10.47 -9.38 1.74
N THR A 98 -9.78 -10.47 2.01
CA THR A 98 -10.38 -11.64 2.66
C THR A 98 -10.53 -11.33 4.15
N GLY A 99 -11.77 -11.25 4.63
CA GLY A 99 -12.09 -11.05 6.06
C GLY A 99 -12.55 -9.64 6.39
N GLY A 100 -13.86 -9.42 6.31
CA GLY A 100 -14.59 -8.47 7.16
C GLY A 100 -15.13 -9.21 8.38
#